data_AF-A0A2K6PR71-F1
#
_entry.id   AF-A0A2K6PR71-F1
#
_cell.length_a   1.000
_cell.length_b   1.000
_cell.length_c   1.000
_cell.angle_alpha   90.00
_cell.angle_beta   90.00
_cell.angle_gamma   90.00
#
_symmetry.space_group_name_H-M   'P 1'
#
loop_
_entity.id
_entity.type
_entity.pdbx_description
1 polymer ?
#
loop_
_entity_poly.entity_id
_entity_poly.type
_entity_poly.pdbx_seq_one_letter_code
_entity_poly.pdbx_strand_id
1 'polypeptide(L)'
;MPALKQTASQVTETLRDLQRLGELQSELAGVADFSATYLRCQLLLIKALQEKLWNVIMEETYKMEFMYSGVENKQVVIIHHMRLQAKALQLIVTARTTRGLDPLFGMCEKFLQEVDFFQRYFIADLPHLQDSFVDKLLDLMPRLMTSKPAEVVKILQTMLRQSAFLHLPLPEQIHKASATIIEPAGESDNPLRFTSGLVVALDVDATLEHVQDPQNTVKVQVLYPDGQAQMIHPKPADFRNPGPGRHRLITQVYLSHTAWTEACQVEVRLLLAYNSSARIPKCPWMEGGEVSPQVETNIEGTIPFSKPVKVYIMPKPARR
;
A
#
# COMPACT_ATOMS: atom_id res chain seq x y z
N MET A 1 4.55 11.53 30.27
CA MET A 1 5.79 11.07 29.60
C MET A 1 6.29 9.70 30.05
N PRO A 2 6.37 9.33 31.34
CA PRO A 2 6.82 7.99 31.75
C PRO A 2 5.87 6.86 31.32
N ALA A 3 4.55 7.06 31.43
CA ALA A 3 3.55 6.07 30.97
C ALA A 3 3.68 5.74 29.47
N LEU A 4 3.81 6.76 28.59
CA LEU A 4 4.00 6.57 27.15
C LEU A 4 5.29 5.80 26.81
N LYS A 5 6.37 6.00 27.57
CA LYS A 5 7.63 5.25 27.40
C LYS A 5 7.47 3.80 27.83
N GLN A 6 6.75 3.54 28.92
CA GLN A 6 6.46 2.19 29.39
C GLN A 6 5.56 1.42 28.41
N THR A 7 4.50 2.07 27.89
CA THR A 7 3.64 1.50 26.84
C THR A 7 4.42 1.21 25.56
N ALA A 8 5.30 2.13 25.12
CA ALA A 8 6.13 1.91 23.94
C ALA A 8 7.10 0.73 24.10
N SER A 9 7.64 0.51 25.30
CA SER A 9 8.50 -0.64 25.60
C SER A 9 7.71 -1.95 25.53
N GLN A 10 6.54 -2.00 26.16
CA GLN A 10 5.66 -3.17 26.14
C GLN A 10 5.23 -3.54 24.72
N VAL A 11 4.86 -2.54 23.91
CA VAL A 11 4.49 -2.75 22.49
C VAL A 11 5.67 -3.31 21.70
N THR A 12 6.90 -2.86 21.98
CA THR A 12 8.09 -3.36 21.27
C THR A 12 8.40 -4.82 21.61
N GLU A 13 8.17 -5.23 22.85
CA GLU A 13 8.30 -6.63 23.28
C GLU A 13 7.22 -7.51 22.61
N THR A 14 5.96 -7.09 22.64
CA THR A 14 4.86 -7.82 21.99
C THR A 14 5.06 -7.96 20.47
N LEU A 15 5.62 -6.93 19.82
CA LEU A 15 5.99 -7.02 18.39
C LEU A 15 6.97 -8.16 18.11
N ARG A 16 8.00 -8.31 18.95
CA ARG A 16 8.99 -9.37 18.81
C ARG A 16 8.37 -10.75 19.02
N ASP A 17 7.49 -10.85 20.01
CA ASP A 17 6.80 -12.11 20.32
C ASP A 17 5.85 -12.53 19.20
N LEU A 18 5.09 -11.60 18.62
CA LEU A 18 4.22 -11.86 17.47
C LEU A 18 5.01 -12.27 16.22
N GLN A 19 6.12 -11.60 15.93
CA GLN A 19 6.99 -11.99 14.81
C GLN A 19 7.51 -13.42 14.99
N ARG A 20 7.99 -13.74 16.20
CA ARG A 20 8.46 -15.09 16.53
C ARG A 20 7.32 -16.12 16.46
N LEU A 21 6.11 -15.77 16.88
CA LEU A 21 4.95 -16.64 16.77
C LEU A 21 4.64 -16.99 15.30
N GLY A 22 4.66 -16.00 14.41
CA GLY A 22 4.42 -16.22 12.99
C GLY A 22 5.49 -17.04 12.29
N GLU A 23 6.74 -16.96 12.74
CA GLU A 23 7.83 -17.82 12.27
C GLU A 23 7.68 -19.28 12.73
N LEU A 24 7.15 -19.49 13.93
CA LEU A 24 7.01 -20.82 14.54
C LEU A 24 5.72 -21.54 14.14
N GLN A 25 4.64 -20.81 13.86
CA GLN A 25 3.31 -21.34 13.59
C GLN A 25 2.75 -20.80 12.28
N SER A 26 2.86 -21.59 11.21
CA SER A 26 2.42 -21.20 9.85
C SER A 26 0.93 -20.86 9.77
N GLU A 27 0.07 -21.55 10.53
CA GLU A 27 -1.37 -21.32 10.54
C GLU A 27 -1.74 -19.96 11.17
N LEU A 28 -0.97 -19.50 12.15
CA LEU A 28 -1.18 -18.21 12.81
C LEU A 28 -0.33 -17.08 12.23
N ALA A 29 0.54 -17.39 11.26
CA ALA A 29 1.49 -16.43 10.68
C ALA A 29 0.79 -15.19 10.11
N GLY A 30 -0.36 -15.37 9.45
CA GLY A 30 -1.13 -14.25 8.91
C GLY A 30 -1.66 -13.32 10.00
N VAL A 31 -2.28 -13.87 11.05
CA VAL A 31 -2.85 -13.08 12.16
C VAL A 31 -1.74 -12.39 12.95
N ALA A 32 -0.61 -13.08 13.15
CA ALA A 32 0.53 -12.58 13.88
C ALA A 32 1.20 -11.41 13.14
N ASP A 33 1.44 -11.56 11.83
CA ASP A 33 2.02 -10.50 10.99
C ASP A 33 1.08 -9.29 10.89
N PHE A 34 -0.22 -9.52 10.67
CA PHE A 34 -1.22 -8.45 10.62
C PHE A 34 -1.30 -7.65 11.93
N SER A 35 -1.32 -8.35 13.07
CA SER A 35 -1.31 -7.74 14.40
C SER A 35 -0.02 -6.97 14.65
N ALA A 36 1.13 -7.55 14.26
CA ALA A 36 2.42 -6.89 14.40
C ALA A 36 2.50 -5.61 13.55
N THR A 37 2.03 -5.64 12.30
CA THR A 37 1.96 -4.44 11.45
C THR A 37 1.09 -3.35 12.08
N TYR A 38 -0.07 -3.72 12.64
CA TYR A 38 -0.96 -2.77 13.30
C TYR A 38 -0.31 -2.11 14.53
N LEU A 39 0.26 -2.91 15.43
CA LEU A 39 0.94 -2.42 16.62
C LEU A 39 2.16 -1.56 16.26
N ARG A 40 2.86 -1.91 15.18
CA ARG A 40 3.96 -1.09 14.65
C ARG A 40 3.46 0.26 14.18
N CYS A 41 2.33 0.33 13.48
CA CYS A 41 1.71 1.60 13.07
C CYS A 41 1.33 2.46 14.29
N GLN A 42 0.74 1.85 15.33
CA GLN A 42 0.43 2.55 16.58
C GLN A 42 1.69 3.10 17.27
N LEU A 43 2.75 2.29 17.35
CA LEU A 43 4.02 2.70 17.94
C LEU A 43 4.65 3.87 17.17
N LEU A 44 4.60 3.82 15.83
CA LEU A 44 5.06 4.91 14.99
C LEU A 44 4.23 6.17 15.25
N LEU A 45 2.90 6.06 15.32
CA LEU A 45 2.03 7.21 15.58
C LEU A 45 2.35 7.90 16.91
N ILE A 46 2.64 7.14 17.98
CA ILE A 46 3.08 7.68 19.29
C ILE A 46 4.37 8.48 19.14
N LYS A 47 5.33 7.95 18.38
CA LYS A 47 6.65 8.56 18.18
C LYS A 47 6.60 9.78 17.25
N ALA A 48 5.61 9.84 16.37
CA ALA A 48 5.72 10.62 15.13
C ALA A 48 5.41 12.12 15.22
N LEU A 49 5.16 12.72 16.37
CA LEU A 49 4.91 14.17 16.44
C LEU A 49 6.13 15.05 16.13
N GLN A 50 7.30 14.46 15.89
CA GLN A 50 8.56 15.15 15.59
C GLN A 50 9.23 14.69 14.27
N GLU A 51 8.80 13.57 13.67
CA GLU A 51 9.45 12.95 12.51
C GLU A 51 8.47 12.73 11.35
N LYS A 52 8.97 12.69 10.11
CA LYS A 52 8.20 12.32 8.92
C LYS A 52 8.01 10.79 8.88
N LEU A 53 7.23 10.26 9.80
CA LEU A 53 6.89 8.82 9.88
C LEU A 53 5.52 8.48 9.28
N TRP A 54 4.72 9.50 8.93
CA TRP A 54 3.37 9.33 8.37
C TRP A 54 3.37 8.50 7.08
N ASN A 55 4.40 8.63 6.24
CA ASN A 55 4.53 7.87 4.98
C ASN A 55 4.68 6.37 5.22
N VAL A 56 5.42 5.98 6.27
CA VAL A 56 5.56 4.57 6.66
C VAL A 56 4.22 4.02 7.15
N ILE A 57 3.50 4.80 7.96
CA ILE A 57 2.16 4.40 8.44
C ILE A 57 1.20 4.27 7.25
N MET A 58 1.22 5.21 6.30
CA MET A 58 0.40 5.15 5.09
C MET A 58 0.69 3.87 4.29
N GLU A 59 1.96 3.57 4.01
CA GLU A 59 2.36 2.37 3.27
C GLU A 59 1.90 1.08 3.96
N GLU A 60 2.12 0.97 5.27
CA GLU A 60 1.71 -0.19 6.04
C GLU A 60 0.18 -0.32 6.12
N THR A 61 -0.58 0.77 6.22
CA THR A 61 -2.06 0.71 6.18
C THR A 61 -2.58 0.21 4.84
N TYR A 62 -1.93 0.57 3.73
CA TYR A 62 -2.30 0.03 2.41
C TYR A 62 -1.95 -1.45 2.29
N LYS A 63 -0.79 -1.89 2.82
CA LYS A 63 -0.46 -3.32 2.92
C LYS A 63 -1.51 -4.08 3.73
N MET A 64 -1.88 -3.58 4.91
CA MET A 64 -2.90 -4.20 5.74
C MET A 64 -4.24 -4.38 5.02
N GLU A 65 -4.66 -3.39 4.21
CA GLU A 65 -5.94 -3.45 3.49
C GLU A 65 -5.91 -4.33 2.23
N PHE A 66 -4.81 -4.29 1.46
CA PHE A 66 -4.78 -4.86 0.11
C PHE A 66 -3.87 -6.08 -0.06
N MET A 67 -2.94 -6.33 0.87
CA MET A 67 -2.06 -7.50 0.85
C MET A 67 -2.62 -8.68 1.64
N TYR A 68 -3.63 -8.46 2.49
CA TYR A 68 -4.23 -9.52 3.29
C TYR A 68 -5.60 -9.92 2.75
N SER A 69 -5.86 -11.22 2.74
CA SER A 69 -7.18 -11.80 2.49
C SER A 69 -7.87 -12.09 3.82
N GLY A 70 -9.22 -12.03 3.85
CA GLY A 70 -9.99 -12.27 5.09
C GLY A 70 -10.11 -11.07 6.02
N VAL A 71 -9.75 -9.87 5.54
CA VAL A 71 -9.97 -8.62 6.26
C VAL A 71 -11.47 -8.27 6.20
N GLU A 72 -12.14 -8.20 7.36
CA GLU A 72 -13.56 -7.86 7.44
C GLU A 72 -13.75 -6.34 7.56
N ASN A 73 -15.01 -5.89 7.42
CA ASN A 73 -15.34 -4.47 7.46
C ASN A 73 -14.86 -3.79 8.76
N LYS A 74 -14.98 -4.47 9.90
CA LYS A 74 -14.52 -3.97 11.21
C LYS A 74 -13.02 -3.64 11.23
N GLN A 75 -12.18 -4.45 10.58
CA GLN A 75 -10.75 -4.14 10.47
C GLN A 75 -10.51 -3.06 9.42
N VAL A 76 -11.25 -3.07 8.30
CA VAL A 76 -11.14 -2.04 7.25
C VAL A 76 -11.40 -0.65 7.82
N VAL A 77 -12.48 -0.44 8.59
CA VAL A 77 -12.78 0.87 9.17
C VAL A 77 -11.68 1.35 10.14
N ILE A 78 -11.08 0.44 10.91
CA ILE A 78 -9.96 0.75 11.83
C ILE A 78 -8.69 1.10 11.04
N ILE A 79 -8.42 0.41 9.93
CA ILE A 79 -7.29 0.72 9.05
C ILE A 79 -7.48 2.09 8.39
N HIS A 80 -8.67 2.41 7.91
CA HIS A 80 -8.98 3.73 7.36
C HIS A 80 -8.91 4.83 8.42
N HIS A 81 -9.33 4.55 9.65
CA HIS A 81 -9.16 5.46 10.78
C HIS A 81 -7.67 5.76 11.05
N MET A 82 -6.82 4.72 11.07
CA MET A 82 -5.36 4.86 11.22
C MET A 82 -4.76 5.68 10.07
N ARG A 83 -5.27 5.49 8.85
CA ARG A 83 -4.87 6.27 7.67
C ARG A 83 -5.23 7.74 7.84
N LEU A 84 -6.42 8.04 8.34
CA LEU A 84 -6.85 9.41 8.63
C LEU A 84 -5.96 10.08 9.69
N GLN A 85 -5.56 9.33 10.73
CA GLN A 85 -4.58 9.80 11.72
C GLN A 85 -3.21 10.09 11.06
N ALA A 86 -2.74 9.24 10.15
CA ALA A 86 -1.50 9.46 9.42
C ALA A 86 -1.57 10.69 8.50
N LYS A 87 -2.69 10.94 7.84
CA LYS A 87 -2.92 12.14 7.02
C LYS A 87 -3.02 13.41 7.88
N ALA A 88 -3.67 13.35 9.04
CA ALA A 88 -3.67 14.45 10.00
C ALA A 88 -2.24 14.77 10.46
N LEU A 89 -1.44 13.74 10.73
CA LEU A 89 -0.03 13.89 11.08
C LEU A 89 0.79 14.50 9.93
N GLN A 90 0.58 14.05 8.69
CA GLN A 90 1.19 14.64 7.50
C GLN A 90 0.88 16.13 7.41
N LEU A 91 -0.38 16.53 7.60
CA LEU A 91 -0.80 17.92 7.60
C LEU A 91 -0.07 18.73 8.70
N ILE A 92 -0.02 18.20 9.94
CA ILE A 92 0.67 18.84 11.07
C ILE A 92 2.16 19.04 10.79
N VAL A 93 2.86 18.01 10.30
CA VAL A 93 4.30 18.09 10.01
C VAL A 93 4.57 19.03 8.84
N THR A 94 3.75 18.97 7.78
CA THR A 94 3.91 19.82 6.60
C THR A 94 3.67 21.28 6.94
N ALA A 95 2.63 21.59 7.71
CA ALA A 95 2.30 22.95 8.17
C ALA A 95 3.43 23.64 8.95
N ARG A 96 4.30 22.88 9.63
CA ARG A 96 5.49 23.44 10.31
C ARG A 96 6.57 23.92 9.36
N THR A 97 6.63 23.35 8.16
CA THR A 97 7.67 23.62 7.15
C THR A 97 7.19 24.49 6.00
N THR A 98 5.88 24.52 5.74
CA THR A 98 5.28 25.32 4.66
C THR A 98 5.40 26.81 4.95
N ARG A 99 5.92 27.56 3.98
CA ARG A 99 5.90 29.02 3.97
C ARG A 99 4.71 29.48 3.12
N GLY A 100 3.81 30.28 3.70
CA GLY A 100 2.61 30.79 3.03
C GLY A 100 1.31 30.13 3.48
N LEU A 101 0.21 30.90 3.48
CA LEU A 101 -1.09 30.47 3.99
C LEU A 101 -1.93 29.72 2.94
N ASP A 102 -1.80 30.07 1.65
CA ASP A 102 -2.66 29.53 0.58
C ASP A 102 -2.46 28.01 0.36
N PRO A 103 -1.22 27.47 0.31
CA PRO A 103 -1.04 26.02 0.21
C PRO A 103 -1.57 25.26 1.43
N LEU A 104 -1.46 25.87 2.62
CA LEU A 104 -1.94 25.27 3.86
C LEU A 104 -3.47 25.21 3.91
N PHE A 105 -4.15 26.23 3.40
CA PHE A 105 -5.60 26.26 3.29
C PHE A 105 -6.10 25.10 2.41
N GLY A 106 -5.56 24.96 1.19
CA GLY A 106 -5.96 23.86 0.29
C GLY A 106 -5.67 22.47 0.86
N MET A 107 -4.58 22.29 1.62
CA MET A 107 -4.32 21.02 2.32
C MET A 107 -5.32 20.75 3.45
N CYS A 108 -5.74 21.78 4.19
CA CYS A 108 -6.77 21.62 5.23
C CYS A 108 -8.12 21.27 4.61
N GLU A 109 -8.55 21.95 3.54
CA GLU A 109 -9.81 21.62 2.85
C GLU A 109 -9.82 20.19 2.32
N LYS A 110 -8.73 19.74 1.67
CA LYS A 110 -8.60 18.36 1.21
C LYS A 110 -8.72 17.36 2.36
N PHE A 111 -8.05 17.60 3.48
CA PHE A 111 -8.16 16.74 4.66
C PHE A 111 -9.59 16.69 5.19
N LEU A 112 -10.27 17.84 5.31
CA LEU A 112 -11.66 17.90 5.80
C LEU A 112 -12.65 17.21 4.85
N GLN A 113 -12.42 17.29 3.53
CA GLN A 113 -13.19 16.53 2.53
C GLN A 113 -13.00 15.02 2.71
N GLU A 114 -11.79 14.56 3.02
CA GLU A 114 -11.54 13.14 3.30
C GLU A 114 -12.20 12.66 4.60
N VAL A 115 -12.33 13.54 5.61
CA VAL A 115 -13.07 13.25 6.85
C VAL A 115 -14.56 13.07 6.56
N ASP A 116 -15.17 14.00 5.79
CA ASP A 116 -16.56 13.90 5.35
C ASP A 116 -16.80 12.65 4.49
N PHE A 117 -15.85 12.33 3.61
CA PHE A 117 -15.88 11.10 2.83
C PHE A 117 -15.87 9.84 3.73
N PHE A 118 -14.95 9.80 4.71
CA PHE A 118 -14.86 8.71 5.68
C PHE A 118 -16.19 8.52 6.43
N GLN A 119 -16.81 9.60 6.91
CA GLN A 119 -18.09 9.56 7.62
C GLN A 119 -19.20 8.95 6.76
N ARG A 120 -19.32 9.39 5.50
CA ARG A 120 -20.36 8.88 4.59
C ARG A 120 -20.16 7.41 4.27
N TYR A 121 -18.91 6.99 4.06
CA TYR A 121 -18.60 5.62 3.67
C TYR A 121 -18.75 4.62 4.81
N PHE A 122 -18.38 5.01 6.04
CA PHE A 122 -18.43 4.14 7.23
C PHE A 122 -19.58 4.45 8.19
N ILE A 123 -20.66 5.07 7.70
CA ILE A 123 -21.77 5.55 8.55
C ILE A 123 -22.36 4.47 9.49
N ALA A 124 -22.42 3.22 9.03
CA ALA A 124 -22.92 2.10 9.81
C ALA A 124 -21.96 1.65 10.92
N ASP A 125 -20.66 1.91 10.76
CA ASP A 125 -19.59 1.44 11.64
C ASP A 125 -19.12 2.51 12.64
N LEU A 126 -19.49 3.78 12.43
CA LEU A 126 -19.19 4.90 13.33
C LEU A 126 -19.48 4.63 14.82
N PRO A 127 -20.60 3.99 15.21
CA PRO A 127 -20.86 3.66 16.61
C PRO A 127 -19.80 2.77 17.27
N HIS A 128 -19.03 2.00 16.49
CA HIS A 128 -17.93 1.18 17.01
C HIS A 128 -16.64 1.96 17.26
N LEU A 129 -16.59 3.23 16.83
CA LEU A 129 -15.42 4.11 16.94
C LEU A 129 -15.59 5.17 18.05
N GLN A 130 -16.43 4.93 19.04
CA GLN A 130 -16.68 5.88 20.13
C GLN A 130 -15.38 6.30 20.83
N ASP A 131 -15.30 7.57 21.22
CA ASP A 131 -14.15 8.19 21.89
C ASP A 131 -12.84 8.18 21.07
N SER A 132 -12.89 7.76 19.81
CA SER A 132 -11.74 7.71 18.92
C SER A 132 -11.38 9.09 18.36
N PHE A 133 -10.25 9.16 17.65
CA PHE A 133 -9.84 10.37 16.95
C PHE A 133 -10.90 10.89 15.96
N VAL A 134 -11.53 10.00 15.17
CA VAL A 134 -12.47 10.41 14.11
C VAL A 134 -13.81 10.82 14.69
N ASP A 135 -14.29 10.13 15.71
CA ASP A 135 -15.54 10.47 16.43
C ASP A 135 -15.49 11.91 16.95
N LYS A 136 -14.45 12.23 17.72
CA LYS A 136 -14.19 13.58 18.22
C LYS A 136 -13.98 14.60 17.11
N LEU A 137 -13.47 14.17 15.94
CA LEU A 137 -13.19 15.06 14.82
C LEU A 137 -14.50 15.45 14.13
N LEU A 138 -15.42 14.51 14.00
CA LEU A 138 -16.76 14.72 13.46
C LEU A 138 -17.57 15.65 14.34
N ASP A 139 -17.51 15.50 15.67
CA ASP A 139 -18.15 16.43 16.62
C ASP A 139 -17.65 17.86 16.46
N LEU A 140 -16.37 18.04 16.14
CA LEU A 140 -15.74 19.35 15.96
C LEU A 140 -15.79 19.86 14.51
N MET A 141 -16.33 19.11 13.55
CA MET A 141 -16.34 19.51 12.14
C MET A 141 -16.93 20.90 11.88
N PRO A 142 -18.08 21.29 12.48
CA PRO A 142 -18.64 22.63 12.26
C PRO A 142 -17.66 23.76 12.65
N ARG A 143 -16.89 23.54 13.72
CA ARG A 143 -15.84 24.47 14.15
C ARG A 143 -14.65 24.45 13.19
N LEU A 144 -14.18 23.27 12.80
CA LEU A 144 -13.01 23.12 11.91
C LEU A 144 -13.21 23.80 10.56
N MET A 145 -14.43 23.74 10.01
CA MET A 145 -14.80 24.37 8.73
C MET A 145 -14.77 25.90 8.77
N THR A 146 -14.89 26.52 9.95
CA THR A 146 -14.90 27.99 10.11
C THR A 146 -13.59 28.53 10.69
N SER A 147 -12.72 27.65 11.19
CA SER A 147 -11.42 28.00 11.77
C SER A 147 -10.37 28.34 10.72
N LYS A 148 -9.41 29.18 11.11
CA LYS A 148 -8.22 29.44 10.28
C LYS A 148 -7.34 28.18 10.19
N PRO A 149 -6.60 27.93 9.09
CA PRO A 149 -5.78 26.73 8.93
C PRO A 149 -4.80 26.46 10.09
N ALA A 150 -4.19 27.51 10.63
CA ALA A 150 -3.29 27.39 11.78
C ALA A 150 -4.00 26.92 13.06
N GLU A 151 -5.27 27.26 13.25
CA GLU A 151 -6.09 26.76 14.36
C GLU A 151 -6.49 25.30 14.13
N VAL A 152 -6.92 24.95 12.91
CA VAL A 152 -7.21 23.56 12.50
C VAL A 152 -6.04 22.65 12.84
N VAL A 153 -4.82 23.01 12.42
CA VAL A 153 -3.61 22.23 12.71
C VAL A 153 -3.36 22.08 14.23
N LYS A 154 -3.59 23.13 15.02
CA LYS A 154 -3.43 23.06 16.49
C LYS A 154 -4.46 22.13 17.14
N ILE A 155 -5.71 22.16 16.67
CA ILE A 155 -6.78 21.28 17.14
C ILE A 155 -6.41 19.82 16.81
N LEU A 156 -6.05 19.54 15.55
CA LEU A 156 -5.63 18.20 15.11
C LEU A 156 -4.44 17.68 15.92
N GLN A 157 -3.43 18.52 16.16
CA GLN A 157 -2.27 18.13 16.96
C GLN A 157 -2.65 17.79 18.41
N THR A 158 -3.60 18.51 18.99
CA THR A 158 -4.07 18.25 20.36
C THR A 158 -4.87 16.95 20.40
N MET A 159 -5.77 16.75 19.43
CA MET A 159 -6.58 15.54 19.34
C MET A 159 -5.76 14.28 19.10
N LEU A 160 -4.78 14.32 18.20
CA LEU A 160 -3.90 13.18 17.91
C LEU A 160 -3.07 12.78 19.14
N ARG A 161 -2.74 13.74 20.02
CA ARG A 161 -2.04 13.46 21.29
C ARG A 161 -2.94 12.81 22.34
N GLN A 162 -4.24 13.07 22.27
CA GLN A 162 -5.25 12.60 23.22
C GLN A 162 -6.02 11.39 22.72
N SER A 163 -5.83 10.99 21.46
CA SER A 163 -6.55 9.86 20.87
C SER A 163 -6.13 8.55 21.52
N ALA A 164 -7.11 7.75 21.91
CA ALA A 164 -6.89 6.39 22.35
C ALA A 164 -6.62 5.46 21.15
N PHE A 165 -6.00 4.32 21.43
CA PHE A 165 -5.84 3.26 20.46
C PHE A 165 -7.13 2.48 20.32
N LEU A 166 -7.57 2.29 19.08
CA LEU A 166 -8.65 1.37 18.80
C LEU A 166 -8.15 -0.07 18.97
N HIS A 167 -9.00 -0.92 19.55
CA HIS A 167 -8.74 -2.35 19.60
C HIS A 167 -9.06 -2.97 18.23
N LEU A 168 -8.09 -3.63 17.62
CA LEU A 168 -8.29 -4.34 16.37
C LEU A 168 -8.86 -5.74 16.65
N PRO A 169 -10.13 -6.04 16.29
CA PRO A 169 -10.65 -7.40 16.40
C PRO A 169 -9.91 -8.29 15.39
N LEU A 170 -9.37 -9.42 15.85
CA LEU A 170 -8.64 -10.34 14.98
C LEU A 170 -9.64 -11.23 14.20
N PRO A 171 -9.54 -11.29 12.87
CA PRO A 171 -10.34 -12.22 12.08
C PRO A 171 -9.85 -13.67 12.26
N GLU A 172 -10.73 -14.64 12.08
CA GLU A 172 -10.39 -16.06 12.26
C GLU A 172 -9.45 -16.61 11.18
N GLN A 173 -9.57 -16.13 9.94
CA GLN A 173 -8.80 -16.61 8.79
C GLN A 173 -8.23 -15.44 7.99
N ILE A 174 -7.03 -15.00 8.37
CA ILE A 174 -6.31 -13.96 7.63
C ILE A 174 -5.03 -14.54 7.06
N HIS A 175 -4.81 -14.30 5.77
CA HIS A 175 -3.63 -14.77 5.07
C HIS A 175 -3.02 -13.65 4.27
N LYS A 176 -1.70 -13.53 4.35
CA LYS A 176 -0.93 -12.57 3.59
C LYS A 176 -0.68 -13.10 2.18
N ALA A 177 -1.00 -12.29 1.19
CA ALA A 177 -0.68 -12.56 -0.20
C ALA A 177 0.84 -12.63 -0.39
N SER A 178 1.29 -13.67 -1.07
CA SER A 178 2.71 -13.85 -1.40
C SER A 178 2.85 -14.34 -2.84
N ALA A 179 4.00 -14.04 -3.44
CA ALA A 179 4.35 -14.61 -4.73
C ALA A 179 5.82 -15.00 -4.79
N THR A 180 6.07 -16.09 -5.50
CA THR A 180 7.41 -16.59 -5.78
C THR A 180 7.54 -16.81 -7.28
N ILE A 181 8.50 -16.10 -7.88
CA ILE A 181 8.86 -16.25 -9.28
C ILE A 181 9.73 -17.51 -9.39
N ILE A 182 9.28 -18.49 -10.16
CA ILE A 182 9.98 -19.74 -10.44
C ILE A 182 10.89 -19.55 -11.66
N GLU A 183 10.33 -18.96 -12.72
CA GLU A 183 11.07 -18.57 -13.92
C GLU A 183 10.83 -17.08 -14.19
N PRO A 184 11.87 -16.29 -14.49
CA PRO A 184 13.28 -16.70 -14.58
C PRO A 184 13.87 -17.07 -13.21
N ALA A 185 14.74 -18.08 -13.18
CA ALA A 185 15.53 -18.38 -11.98
C ALA A 185 16.56 -17.26 -11.81
N GLY A 186 16.41 -16.45 -10.77
CA GLY A 186 17.39 -15.40 -10.45
C GLY A 186 18.79 -15.96 -10.26
N GLU A 187 19.80 -15.09 -10.37
CA GLU A 187 21.21 -15.44 -10.13
C GLU A 187 21.81 -16.43 -11.16
N SER A 188 21.10 -16.71 -12.26
CA SER A 188 21.68 -17.44 -13.37
C SER A 188 22.72 -16.59 -14.10
N ASP A 189 23.95 -17.07 -14.17
CA ASP A 189 25.03 -16.46 -14.97
C ASP A 189 24.80 -16.60 -16.50
N ASN A 190 23.77 -17.32 -16.92
CA ASN A 190 23.45 -17.49 -18.33
C ASN A 190 22.67 -16.29 -18.86
N PRO A 191 23.27 -15.43 -19.71
CA PRO A 191 22.57 -14.29 -20.27
C PRO A 191 21.46 -14.74 -21.22
N LEU A 192 20.28 -14.14 -21.09
CA LEU A 192 19.24 -14.21 -22.10
C LEU A 192 19.72 -13.46 -23.34
N ARG A 193 20.07 -14.19 -24.41
CA ARG A 193 20.68 -13.62 -25.61
C ARG A 193 19.65 -13.29 -26.67
N PHE A 194 19.66 -12.06 -27.18
CA PHE A 194 18.68 -11.59 -28.18
C PHE A 194 19.31 -10.68 -29.23
N THR A 195 18.64 -10.40 -30.35
CA THR A 195 19.18 -9.49 -31.37
C THR A 195 18.87 -8.04 -31.04
N SER A 196 19.89 -7.15 -30.99
CA SER A 196 19.69 -5.71 -30.76
C SER A 196 18.67 -5.10 -31.73
N GLY A 197 17.80 -4.23 -31.21
CA GLY A 197 16.73 -3.58 -31.97
C GLY A 197 15.43 -4.40 -32.06
N LEU A 198 15.41 -5.65 -31.57
CA LEU A 198 14.19 -6.43 -31.41
C LEU A 198 13.72 -6.47 -29.96
N VAL A 199 12.42 -6.71 -29.79
CA VAL A 199 11.80 -6.96 -28.49
C VAL A 199 12.26 -8.31 -27.95
N VAL A 200 12.62 -8.35 -26.67
CA VAL A 200 12.96 -9.59 -25.97
C VAL A 200 11.74 -10.09 -25.22
N ALA A 201 11.38 -11.33 -25.47
CA ALA A 201 10.40 -12.02 -24.69
C ALA A 201 11.06 -12.69 -23.48
N LEU A 202 10.58 -12.37 -22.29
CA LEU A 202 10.96 -12.98 -21.03
C LEU A 202 9.77 -13.75 -20.49
N ASP A 203 9.92 -15.06 -20.33
CA ASP A 203 8.87 -15.89 -19.74
C ASP A 203 8.91 -15.71 -18.22
N VAL A 204 7.74 -15.43 -17.64
CA VAL A 204 7.54 -15.26 -16.20
C VAL A 204 6.54 -16.31 -15.72
N ASP A 205 7.04 -17.27 -14.96
CA ASP A 205 6.26 -18.28 -14.25
C ASP A 205 6.37 -18.04 -12.76
N ALA A 206 5.23 -17.86 -12.09
CA ALA A 206 5.18 -17.58 -10.67
C ALA A 206 4.01 -18.27 -9.97
N THR A 207 4.26 -18.75 -8.76
CA THR A 207 3.21 -19.20 -7.84
C THR A 207 2.76 -18.04 -6.98
N LEU A 208 1.45 -17.86 -6.86
CA LEU A 208 0.80 -16.84 -6.05
C LEU A 208 -0.03 -17.54 -4.96
N GLU A 209 0.08 -17.11 -3.72
CA GLU A 209 -0.66 -17.68 -2.60
C GLU A 209 -1.49 -16.59 -1.93
N HIS A 210 -2.72 -16.94 -1.56
CA HIS A 210 -3.70 -16.10 -0.86
C HIS A 210 -4.04 -14.76 -1.54
N VAL A 211 -3.95 -14.70 -2.87
CA VAL A 211 -4.39 -13.54 -3.68
C VAL A 211 -5.89 -13.69 -4.03
N GLN A 212 -6.72 -12.71 -3.66
CA GLN A 212 -8.18 -12.77 -3.85
C GLN A 212 -8.64 -12.66 -5.32
N ASP A 213 -8.11 -11.68 -6.06
CA ASP A 213 -8.46 -11.44 -7.46
C ASP A 213 -7.21 -11.19 -8.30
N PRO A 214 -6.43 -12.24 -8.59
CA PRO A 214 -5.12 -12.09 -9.22
C PRO A 214 -5.21 -11.50 -10.63
N GLN A 215 -6.31 -11.75 -11.36
CA GLN A 215 -6.46 -11.31 -12.75
C GLN A 215 -6.51 -9.79 -12.88
N ASN A 216 -7.19 -9.10 -11.95
CA ASN A 216 -7.30 -7.65 -11.99
C ASN A 216 -6.19 -6.95 -11.19
N THR A 217 -5.73 -7.57 -10.10
CA THR A 217 -4.81 -6.94 -9.15
C THR A 217 -3.34 -7.19 -9.43
N VAL A 218 -2.94 -8.34 -9.97
CA VAL A 218 -1.51 -8.65 -10.15
C VAL A 218 -0.96 -7.88 -11.35
N LYS A 219 0.23 -7.32 -11.17
CA LYS A 219 1.03 -6.65 -12.20
C LYS A 219 2.46 -7.14 -12.14
N VAL A 220 3.13 -7.15 -13.30
CA VAL A 220 4.56 -7.44 -13.39
C VAL A 220 5.30 -6.14 -13.59
N GLN A 221 6.26 -5.83 -12.73
CA GLN A 221 7.14 -4.69 -12.92
C GLN A 221 8.51 -5.16 -13.37
N VAL A 222 9.02 -4.50 -14.41
CA VAL A 222 10.40 -4.63 -14.87
C VAL A 222 11.09 -3.31 -14.61
N LEU A 223 12.15 -3.34 -13.81
CA LEU A 223 13.03 -2.21 -13.56
C LEU A 223 14.29 -2.37 -14.42
N TYR A 224 14.51 -1.38 -15.28
CA TYR A 224 15.64 -1.30 -16.19
C TYR A 224 16.88 -0.70 -15.50
N PRO A 225 18.09 -0.92 -16.05
CA PRO A 225 19.34 -0.41 -15.47
C PRO A 225 19.42 1.11 -15.38
N ASP A 226 18.69 1.83 -16.24
CA ASP A 226 18.60 3.29 -16.26
C ASP A 226 17.64 3.84 -15.18
N GLY A 227 17.02 2.96 -14.39
CA GLY A 227 16.06 3.30 -13.36
C GLY A 227 14.62 3.44 -13.87
N GLN A 228 14.38 3.31 -15.18
CA GLN A 228 13.01 3.29 -15.70
C GLN A 228 12.31 2.01 -15.28
N ALA A 229 11.03 2.12 -14.93
CA ALA A 229 10.21 0.96 -14.57
C ALA A 229 9.03 0.83 -15.54
N GLN A 230 8.89 -0.34 -16.15
CA GLN A 230 7.74 -0.69 -16.97
C GLN A 230 6.79 -1.59 -16.18
N MET A 231 5.51 -1.24 -16.19
CA MET A 231 4.46 -2.03 -15.58
C MET A 231 3.66 -2.75 -16.65
N ILE A 232 3.60 -4.07 -16.53
CA ILE A 232 2.98 -4.97 -17.49
C ILE A 232 1.74 -5.57 -16.85
N HIS A 233 0.67 -5.60 -17.64
CA HIS A 233 -0.63 -6.13 -17.26
C HIS A 233 -0.73 -7.54 -17.84
N PRO A 234 -0.64 -8.60 -17.00
CA PRO A 234 -0.83 -9.95 -17.49
C PRO A 234 -2.23 -10.14 -18.02
N LYS A 235 -2.40 -11.04 -19.00
CA LYS A 235 -3.73 -11.33 -19.53
C LYS A 235 -4.48 -12.22 -18.53
N PRO A 236 -5.81 -12.09 -18.42
CA PRO A 236 -6.60 -12.98 -17.56
C PRO A 236 -6.40 -14.48 -17.87
N ALA A 237 -6.11 -14.82 -19.15
CA ALA A 237 -5.84 -16.19 -19.61
C ALA A 237 -4.49 -16.77 -19.12
N ASP A 238 -3.58 -15.93 -18.65
CA ASP A 238 -2.25 -16.32 -18.17
C ASP A 238 -2.31 -16.87 -16.72
N PHE A 239 -3.44 -16.66 -16.03
CA PHE A 239 -3.66 -17.13 -14.67
C PHE A 239 -4.32 -18.52 -14.67
N ARG A 240 -3.73 -19.42 -13.90
CA ARG A 240 -4.23 -20.76 -13.62
C ARG A 240 -4.56 -20.89 -12.14
N ASN A 241 -5.57 -21.70 -11.83
CA ASN A 241 -5.98 -21.98 -10.45
C ASN A 241 -5.75 -23.48 -10.15
N PRO A 242 -4.57 -23.86 -9.61
CA PRO A 242 -4.26 -25.24 -9.23
C PRO A 242 -4.97 -25.71 -7.96
N GLY A 243 -5.56 -24.81 -7.16
CA GLY A 243 -6.23 -25.18 -5.91
C GLY A 243 -6.67 -23.97 -5.07
N PRO A 244 -7.46 -24.20 -4.01
CA PRO A 244 -7.99 -23.11 -3.18
C PRO A 244 -6.85 -22.28 -2.58
N GLY A 245 -6.93 -20.95 -2.73
CA GLY A 245 -5.93 -20.02 -2.23
C GLY A 245 -4.59 -20.03 -2.97
N ARG A 246 -4.44 -20.82 -4.04
CA ARG A 246 -3.20 -20.89 -4.82
C ARG A 246 -3.49 -20.59 -6.29
N HIS A 247 -2.68 -19.74 -6.89
CA HIS A 247 -2.74 -19.41 -8.31
C HIS A 247 -1.35 -19.58 -8.92
N ARG A 248 -1.31 -19.78 -10.23
CA ARG A 248 -0.07 -19.76 -11.01
C ARG A 248 -0.21 -18.77 -12.15
N LEU A 249 0.74 -17.87 -12.28
CA LEU A 249 0.83 -16.91 -13.36
C LEU A 249 1.89 -17.41 -14.35
N ILE A 250 1.50 -17.61 -15.60
CA ILE A 250 2.41 -17.98 -16.69
C ILE A 250 2.21 -16.97 -17.81
N THR A 251 3.05 -15.94 -17.85
CA THR A 251 2.94 -14.83 -18.79
C THR A 251 4.26 -14.57 -19.50
N GLN A 252 4.18 -14.05 -20.72
CA GLN A 252 5.34 -13.57 -21.45
C GLN A 252 5.43 -12.05 -21.36
N VAL A 253 6.57 -11.56 -20.89
CA VAL A 253 6.88 -10.15 -20.70
C VAL A 253 7.75 -9.68 -21.86
N TYR A 254 7.32 -8.62 -22.53
CA TYR A 254 8.04 -8.04 -23.67
C TYR A 254 8.87 -6.85 -23.23
N LEU A 255 10.18 -7.00 -23.34
CA LEU A 255 11.17 -5.97 -23.01
C LEU A 255 11.57 -5.24 -24.29
N SER A 256 11.31 -3.95 -24.33
CA SER A 256 11.69 -3.08 -25.44
C SER A 256 12.52 -1.93 -24.90
N HIS A 257 13.82 -1.95 -25.16
CA HIS A 257 14.71 -0.85 -24.80
C HIS A 257 15.53 -0.45 -26.02
N THR A 258 15.48 0.83 -26.37
CA THR A 258 16.02 1.39 -27.63
C THR A 258 17.53 1.35 -27.74
N ALA A 259 18.24 1.11 -26.64
CA ALA A 259 19.70 1.23 -26.54
C ALA A 259 20.38 0.03 -25.88
N TRP A 260 19.94 -1.20 -26.14
CA TRP A 260 20.70 -2.37 -25.67
C TRP A 260 21.90 -2.66 -26.57
N THR A 261 23.00 -1.98 -26.26
CA THR A 261 24.33 -2.20 -26.84
C THR A 261 25.22 -3.08 -25.97
N GLU A 262 24.93 -3.17 -24.67
CA GLU A 262 25.72 -3.90 -23.68
C GLU A 262 24.87 -4.88 -22.88
N ALA A 263 25.53 -5.88 -22.28
CA ALA A 263 24.87 -6.81 -21.39
C ALA A 263 24.51 -6.11 -20.07
N CYS A 264 23.29 -6.32 -19.57
CA CYS A 264 22.80 -5.64 -18.38
C CYS A 264 21.85 -6.53 -17.56
N GLN A 265 21.64 -6.14 -16.30
CA GLN A 265 20.68 -6.80 -15.41
C GLN A 265 19.38 -6.00 -15.37
N VAL A 266 18.26 -6.65 -15.64
CA VAL A 266 16.93 -6.11 -15.35
C VAL A 266 16.37 -6.78 -14.10
N GLU A 267 15.58 -6.07 -13.32
CA GLU A 267 14.94 -6.59 -12.13
C GLU A 267 13.44 -6.79 -12.39
N VAL A 268 12.96 -8.00 -12.16
CA VAL A 268 11.55 -8.39 -12.34
C VAL A 268 10.93 -8.66 -10.98
N ARG A 269 9.76 -8.08 -10.72
CA ARG A 269 9.00 -8.32 -9.50
C ARG A 269 7.50 -8.27 -9.73
N LEU A 270 6.76 -8.93 -8.86
CA LEU A 270 5.30 -8.95 -8.87
C LEU A 270 4.75 -7.95 -7.89
N LEU A 271 3.75 -7.21 -8.34
CA LEU A 271 3.06 -6.17 -7.59
C LEU A 271 1.56 -6.48 -7.50
N LEU A 272 0.95 -6.10 -6.39
CA LEU A 272 -0.50 -5.98 -6.24
C LEU A 272 -0.89 -4.53 -6.50
N ALA A 273 -1.61 -4.29 -7.60
CA ALA A 273 -2.29 -3.05 -7.86
C ALA A 273 -3.55 -2.94 -6.99
N TYR A 274 -3.75 -1.77 -6.40
CA TYR A 274 -4.96 -1.43 -5.69
C TYR A 274 -5.52 -0.12 -6.20
N ASN A 275 -6.83 0.02 -6.02
CA ASN A 275 -7.53 1.26 -6.23
C ASN A 275 -8.44 1.47 -5.01
N SER A 276 -8.01 2.35 -4.10
CA SER A 276 -8.79 2.76 -2.93
C SER A 276 -10.11 3.36 -3.41
N SER A 277 -10.06 4.14 -4.50
CA SER A 277 -11.25 4.73 -5.12
C SER A 277 -12.16 3.76 -5.89
N ALA A 278 -11.79 2.50 -6.13
CA ALA A 278 -12.71 1.52 -6.74
C ALA A 278 -13.72 0.92 -5.76
N ARG A 279 -13.41 0.97 -4.45
CA ARG A 279 -14.38 0.64 -3.38
C ARG A 279 -15.22 1.84 -2.98
N ILE A 280 -14.92 3.01 -3.54
CA ILE A 280 -15.55 4.29 -3.27
C ILE A 280 -16.39 4.68 -4.50
N PRO A 281 -17.72 4.81 -4.41
CA PRO A 281 -18.49 5.34 -5.53
C PRO A 281 -18.02 6.78 -5.82
N LYS A 282 -17.49 7.04 -7.01
CA LYS A 282 -17.20 8.42 -7.44
C LYS A 282 -18.52 9.20 -7.49
N CYS A 283 -18.57 10.39 -6.89
CA CYS A 283 -19.68 11.31 -7.05
C CYS A 283 -19.75 11.78 -8.53
N PRO A 284 -20.91 11.75 -9.22
CA PRO A 284 -21.04 12.04 -10.66
C PRO A 284 -20.68 13.49 -11.08
N TRP A 285 -20.40 14.38 -10.14
CA TRP A 285 -20.30 15.83 -10.38
C TRP A 285 -18.87 16.31 -10.66
N MET A 286 -17.89 15.41 -10.76
CA MET A 286 -16.47 15.74 -10.91
C MET A 286 -15.86 15.43 -12.29
N GLU A 287 -16.62 14.85 -13.23
CA GLU A 287 -16.16 14.68 -14.62
C GLU A 287 -16.58 15.89 -15.47
N GLY A 288 -15.85 16.98 -15.27
CA GLY A 288 -15.90 18.20 -16.09
C GLY A 288 -14.52 18.51 -16.66
N GLY A 289 -13.99 17.62 -17.48
CA GLY A 289 -12.74 17.83 -18.21
C GLY A 289 -12.57 16.72 -19.24
N GLU A 290 -12.51 17.07 -20.52
CA GLU A 290 -12.40 16.16 -21.66
C GLU A 290 -11.23 15.17 -21.47
N VAL A 291 -11.53 13.87 -21.39
CA VAL A 291 -10.51 12.82 -21.44
C VAL A 291 -10.80 11.91 -22.63
N SER A 292 -9.82 11.83 -23.52
CA SER A 292 -9.70 10.89 -24.65
C SER A 292 -9.96 9.43 -24.22
N PRO A 293 -10.54 8.57 -25.08
CA PRO A 293 -10.81 7.18 -24.75
C PRO A 293 -9.51 6.36 -24.84
N GLN A 294 -8.71 6.37 -23.76
CA GLN A 294 -7.81 5.26 -23.46
C GLN A 294 -8.39 4.53 -22.25
N VAL A 295 -8.45 3.21 -22.34
CA VAL A 295 -8.92 2.32 -21.27
C VAL A 295 -7.94 2.44 -20.10
N GLU A 296 -8.08 3.47 -19.29
CA GLU A 296 -7.32 3.66 -18.07
C GLU A 296 -7.86 2.69 -17.02
N THR A 297 -7.21 1.52 -16.91
CA THR A 297 -7.23 0.77 -15.65
C THR A 297 -6.65 1.69 -14.58
N ASN A 298 -7.52 2.40 -13.88
CA ASN A 298 -7.18 3.45 -12.93
C ASN A 298 -6.52 2.79 -11.69
N ILE A 299 -5.21 2.58 -11.74
CA ILE A 299 -4.41 2.01 -10.65
C ILE A 299 -3.95 3.17 -9.77
N GLU A 300 -4.40 3.20 -8.52
CA GLU A 300 -4.03 4.26 -7.57
C GLU A 300 -2.64 4.03 -6.97
N GLY A 301 -2.30 2.77 -6.71
CA GLY A 301 -1.00 2.40 -6.17
C GLY A 301 -0.68 0.93 -6.34
N THR A 302 0.55 0.57 -5.99
CA THR A 302 1.03 -0.82 -6.07
C THR A 302 1.80 -1.23 -4.83
N ILE A 303 1.77 -2.53 -4.51
CA ILE A 303 2.45 -3.13 -3.36
C ILE A 303 3.29 -4.31 -3.85
N PRO A 304 4.61 -4.31 -3.66
CA PRO A 304 5.42 -5.49 -3.98
C PRO A 304 5.09 -6.64 -3.03
N PHE A 305 4.86 -7.82 -3.61
CA PHE A 305 4.52 -9.03 -2.85
C PHE A 305 5.34 -10.27 -3.27
N SER A 306 6.30 -10.08 -4.19
CA SER A 306 7.38 -11.04 -4.45
C SER A 306 8.74 -10.44 -4.12
N LYS A 307 9.73 -11.31 -3.89
CA LYS A 307 11.13 -10.89 -3.97
C LYS A 307 11.48 -10.52 -5.42
N PRO A 308 12.32 -9.50 -5.64
CA PRO A 308 12.78 -9.18 -6.98
C PRO A 308 13.75 -10.22 -7.50
N VAL A 309 13.66 -10.51 -8.79
CA VAL A 309 14.52 -11.44 -9.52
C VAL A 309 15.35 -10.66 -10.53
N LYS A 310 16.68 -10.82 -10.47
CA LYS A 310 17.59 -10.20 -11.44
C LYS A 310 17.79 -11.15 -12.62
N VAL A 311 17.61 -10.62 -13.82
CA VAL A 311 17.76 -11.34 -15.07
C VAL A 311 18.86 -10.68 -15.87
N TYR A 312 19.88 -11.45 -16.25
CA TYR A 312 20.96 -10.96 -17.08
C TYR A 312 20.58 -11.09 -18.56
N ILE A 313 20.60 -9.97 -19.29
CA ILE A 313 20.19 -9.90 -20.69
C ILE A 313 21.39 -9.43 -21.51
N MET A 314 21.69 -10.10 -22.62
CA MET A 314 22.82 -9.77 -23.50
C MET A 314 22.41 -9.63 -24.96
N PRO A 315 22.67 -8.48 -25.60
CA PRO A 315 22.50 -8.35 -27.04
C PRO A 315 23.52 -9.23 -27.80
N LYS A 316 23.04 -9.95 -28.80
CA LYS A 316 23.85 -10.62 -29.82
C LYS A 316 24.21 -9.58 -30.88
N PRO A 317 25.48 -9.50 -31.28
CA PRO A 317 25.86 -8.68 -32.42
C PRO A 317 25.09 -9.18 -33.66
N ALA A 318 24.54 -8.26 -34.44
CA ALA A 318 23.93 -8.59 -35.72
C ALA A 318 24.99 -9.29 -36.58
N ARG A 319 24.69 -10.49 -37.09
CA ARG A 319 25.54 -11.14 -38.09
C ARG A 319 25.58 -10.22 -39.32
N ARG A 320 26.77 -9.67 -39.59
CA ARG A 320 27.07 -8.97 -40.85
C ARG A 320 27.05 -9.97 -42.01
#